data_AF-A0A4Q6E4U3-F1
#
_entry.id   AF-A0A4Q6E4U3-F1
#
_cell.length_a   1.000
_cell.length_b   1.000
_cell.length_c   1.000
_cell.angle_alpha   90.00
_cell.angle_beta   90.00
_cell.angle_gamma   90.00
#
_symmetry.space_group_name_H-M   'P 1'
#
loop_
_entity.id
_entity.type
_entity.pdbx_description
1 polymer ?
#
loop_
_entity_poly.entity_id
_entity_poly.type
_entity_poly.pdbx_seq_one_letter_code
_entity_poly.pdbx_strand_id
1 'polypeptide(L)'
;MVPSNCLNCSPGEVSPAACSKFVKHGFYNRSSDGKRIQRYRCTGCGKSPSIATFDHCFRQKKRHMNERVVELLCSGVSLRRVAMLTKLNRKTVVRIFLIESMRAEFAYRNANLDMAKADTIEFDDMETFEHTKCKPLSITLAVEHGTRRILGVEVSAMAANGKLAKKARRIYGPRKDERRAARKRLFARIENSVKQGATIKSDQNPHYPRDVAKAFPGCAHERHKGKRGSLGGQGEIKKVKFDPLFSLNHTCAMFRAN
;
A
#
# COMPACT_ATOMS: atom_id res chain seq x y z
N MET A 1 -16.08 -12.13 -19.76
CA MET A 1 -16.69 -12.73 -18.56
C MET A 1 -18.14 -12.28 -18.48
N VAL A 2 -19.10 -13.22 -18.47
CA VAL A 2 -20.54 -12.91 -18.27
C VAL A 2 -20.74 -12.66 -16.77
N PRO A 3 -21.55 -11.67 -16.35
CA PRO A 3 -21.86 -11.49 -14.94
C PRO A 3 -22.44 -12.78 -14.35
N SER A 4 -21.90 -13.24 -13.22
CA SER A 4 -22.41 -14.45 -12.55
C SER A 4 -23.63 -14.15 -11.69
N ASN A 5 -23.66 -12.97 -11.04
CA ASN A 5 -24.73 -12.57 -10.11
C ASN A 5 -25.29 -11.17 -10.44
N CYS A 6 -26.60 -11.00 -10.25
CA CYS A 6 -27.23 -9.69 -10.40
C CYS A 6 -27.22 -8.91 -9.08
N LEU A 7 -26.50 -7.79 -9.05
CA LEU A 7 -26.43 -6.88 -7.88
C LEU A 7 -27.79 -6.28 -7.47
N ASN A 8 -28.83 -6.45 -8.28
CA ASN A 8 -30.16 -5.91 -8.04
C ASN A 8 -31.20 -6.98 -7.70
N CYS A 9 -30.83 -8.26 -7.73
CA CYS A 9 -31.68 -9.34 -7.26
C CYS A 9 -31.21 -9.65 -5.83
N SER A 10 -31.94 -9.17 -4.82
CA SER A 10 -31.63 -9.45 -3.42
C SER A 10 -31.83 -10.94 -3.12
N PRO A 11 -31.05 -11.55 -2.21
CA PRO A 11 -31.18 -12.98 -1.84
C PRO A 11 -32.54 -13.39 -1.25
N GLY A 12 -33.44 -12.44 -0.97
CA GLY A 12 -34.75 -12.68 -0.33
C GLY A 12 -35.98 -12.41 -1.20
N GLU A 13 -35.84 -11.85 -2.41
CA GLU A 13 -36.99 -11.52 -3.29
C GLU A 13 -37.16 -12.52 -4.44
N VAL A 14 -36.20 -13.44 -4.62
CA VAL A 14 -36.18 -14.40 -5.72
C VAL A 14 -35.86 -15.76 -5.11
N SER A 15 -36.66 -16.80 -5.39
CA SER A 15 -36.42 -18.12 -4.83
C SER A 15 -35.01 -18.63 -5.19
N PRO A 16 -34.32 -19.39 -4.32
CA PRO A 16 -32.97 -19.88 -4.57
C PRO A 16 -32.83 -20.71 -5.87
N ALA A 17 -33.94 -21.30 -6.35
CA ALA A 17 -34.01 -22.05 -7.61
C ALA A 17 -34.10 -21.15 -8.86
N ALA A 18 -34.41 -19.86 -8.69
CA ALA A 18 -34.49 -18.86 -9.74
C ALA A 18 -33.23 -17.98 -9.75
N CYS A 19 -32.06 -18.60 -9.92
CA CYS A 19 -30.83 -17.87 -10.19
C CYS A 19 -31.02 -17.05 -11.47
N SER A 20 -30.96 -15.71 -11.36
CA SER A 20 -31.16 -14.81 -12.49
C SER A 20 -30.14 -15.08 -13.60
N LYS A 21 -30.60 -15.59 -14.75
CA LYS A 21 -29.72 -15.77 -15.91
C LYS A 21 -29.53 -14.41 -16.60
N PHE A 22 -28.34 -14.22 -17.18
CA PHE A 22 -28.03 -13.07 -18.00
C PHE A 22 -28.12 -13.43 -19.48
N VAL A 23 -28.99 -12.74 -20.21
CA VAL A 23 -29.08 -12.83 -21.67
C VAL A 23 -28.43 -11.60 -22.31
N LYS A 24 -27.73 -11.77 -23.44
CA LYS A 24 -27.15 -10.63 -24.18
C LYS A 24 -28.27 -9.67 -24.59
N HIS A 25 -28.08 -8.37 -24.37
CA HIS A 25 -29.11 -7.35 -24.60
C HIS A 25 -28.50 -6.07 -25.20
N GLY A 26 -28.02 -6.17 -26.43
CA GLY A 26 -27.43 -5.05 -27.17
C GLY A 26 -26.10 -4.54 -26.61
N PHE A 27 -25.71 -3.35 -27.06
CA PHE A 27 -24.40 -2.75 -26.78
C PHE A 27 -24.54 -1.26 -26.50
N TYR A 28 -23.51 -0.66 -25.90
CA TYR A 28 -23.33 0.79 -25.90
C TYR A 28 -21.85 1.13 -26.11
N ASN A 29 -21.56 2.31 -26.64
CA ASN A 29 -20.20 2.82 -26.75
C ASN A 29 -19.87 3.61 -25.47
N ARG A 30 -18.78 3.23 -24.80
CA ARG A 30 -18.37 3.90 -23.56
C ARG A 30 -17.75 5.26 -23.91
N SER A 31 -18.26 6.33 -23.30
CA SER A 31 -17.87 7.71 -23.62
C SER A 31 -16.40 8.05 -23.38
N SER A 32 -15.70 7.31 -22.52
CA SER A 32 -14.32 7.63 -22.14
C SER A 32 -13.25 7.11 -23.11
N ASP A 33 -13.55 6.09 -23.90
CA ASP A 33 -12.60 5.46 -24.84
C ASP A 33 -13.27 4.91 -26.12
N GLY A 34 -14.56 5.17 -26.32
CA GLY A 34 -15.31 4.71 -27.49
C GLY A 34 -15.55 3.20 -27.56
N LYS A 35 -15.05 2.41 -26.60
CA LYS A 35 -15.12 0.96 -26.66
C LYS A 35 -16.58 0.49 -26.64
N ARG A 36 -16.93 -0.41 -27.57
CA ARG A 36 -18.25 -1.05 -27.63
C ARG A 36 -18.36 -2.10 -26.53
N ILE A 37 -19.30 -1.92 -25.59
CA ILE A 37 -19.47 -2.76 -24.40
C ILE A 37 -20.78 -3.54 -24.51
N GLN A 38 -20.70 -4.86 -24.28
CA GLN A 38 -21.86 -5.75 -24.21
C GLN A 38 -22.72 -5.42 -22.98
N ARG A 39 -24.01 -5.24 -23.22
CA ARG A 39 -25.04 -5.19 -22.17
C ARG A 39 -25.69 -6.56 -22.03
N TYR A 40 -26.14 -6.85 -20.83
CA TYR A 40 -26.91 -8.05 -20.51
C TYR A 40 -28.23 -7.62 -19.88
N ARG A 41 -29.26 -8.45 -19.99
CA ARG A 41 -30.52 -8.30 -19.28
C ARG A 41 -30.64 -9.45 -18.28
N CYS A 42 -30.93 -9.11 -17.03
CA CYS A 42 -31.25 -10.07 -15.99
C CYS A 42 -32.68 -10.61 -16.22
N THR A 43 -32.85 -11.93 -16.28
CA THR A 43 -34.18 -12.54 -16.45
C THR A 43 -35.05 -12.47 -15.20
N GLY A 44 -34.47 -12.22 -14.03
CA GLY A 44 -35.20 -12.07 -12.76
C GLY A 44 -35.79 -10.67 -12.59
N CYS A 45 -34.94 -9.63 -12.53
CA CYS A 45 -35.38 -8.25 -12.27
C CYS A 45 -35.53 -7.38 -13.53
N GLY A 46 -35.24 -7.90 -14.73
CA GLY A 46 -35.32 -7.16 -15.98
C GLY A 46 -34.27 -6.06 -16.18
N LYS A 47 -33.46 -5.73 -15.16
CA LYS A 47 -32.41 -4.70 -15.25
C LYS A 47 -31.30 -5.12 -16.20
N SER A 48 -30.66 -4.11 -16.81
CA SER A 48 -29.71 -4.31 -17.91
C SER A 48 -28.27 -3.90 -17.59
N PRO A 49 -27.52 -4.65 -16.75
CA PRO A 49 -26.13 -4.33 -16.45
C PRO A 49 -25.22 -4.55 -17.67
N SER A 50 -23.96 -4.18 -17.52
CA SER A 50 -22.92 -4.43 -18.53
C SER A 50 -21.67 -5.01 -17.88
N ILE A 51 -20.72 -5.48 -18.69
CA ILE A 51 -19.40 -5.91 -18.18
C ILE A 51 -18.74 -4.78 -17.37
N ALA A 52 -18.94 -3.53 -17.76
CA ALA A 52 -18.37 -2.37 -17.08
C ALA A 52 -18.97 -2.11 -15.68
N THR A 53 -20.12 -2.71 -15.33
CA THR A 53 -20.76 -2.53 -14.02
C THR A 53 -19.91 -3.08 -12.88
N PHE A 54 -19.08 -4.08 -13.17
CA PHE A 54 -18.22 -4.76 -12.19
C PHE A 54 -16.75 -4.28 -12.28
N ASP A 55 -16.46 -3.31 -13.13
CA ASP A 55 -15.13 -2.74 -13.30
C ASP A 55 -14.90 -1.66 -12.22
N HIS A 56 -13.70 -1.59 -11.64
CA HIS A 56 -13.34 -0.55 -10.66
C HIS A 56 -13.40 0.88 -11.26
N CYS A 57 -13.31 0.99 -12.59
CA CYS A 57 -13.54 2.23 -13.35
C CYS A 57 -15.03 2.54 -13.57
N PHE A 58 -15.96 1.78 -13.00
CA PHE A 58 -17.40 2.03 -13.18
C PHE A 58 -17.75 3.46 -12.80
N ARG A 59 -18.55 4.12 -13.66
CA ARG A 59 -18.94 5.54 -13.56
C ARG A 59 -17.80 6.58 -13.60
N GLN A 60 -16.55 6.17 -13.86
CA GLN A 60 -15.47 7.11 -14.10
C GLN A 60 -15.59 7.71 -15.51
N LYS A 61 -15.80 9.03 -15.58
CA LYS A 61 -15.93 9.75 -16.86
C LYS A 61 -14.62 9.80 -17.66
N LYS A 62 -13.46 9.79 -16.99
CA LYS A 62 -12.13 9.94 -17.60
C LYS A 62 -11.19 8.78 -17.22
N ARG A 63 -11.64 7.53 -17.39
CA ARG A 63 -10.87 6.32 -17.02
C ARG A 63 -9.49 6.21 -17.67
N HIS A 64 -9.34 6.71 -18.90
CA HIS A 64 -8.07 6.71 -19.64
C HIS A 64 -6.99 7.57 -18.96
N MET A 65 -7.38 8.46 -18.03
CA MET A 65 -6.42 9.28 -17.29
C MET A 65 -5.83 8.57 -16.07
N ASN A 66 -6.38 7.41 -15.65
CA ASN A 66 -5.93 6.76 -14.42
C ASN A 66 -4.45 6.39 -14.52
N GLU A 67 -4.05 5.76 -15.61
CA GLU A 67 -2.66 5.37 -15.86
C GLU A 67 -1.71 6.57 -15.83
N ARG A 68 -2.04 7.64 -16.56
CA ARG A 68 -1.22 8.86 -16.58
C ARG A 68 -1.12 9.53 -15.21
N VAL A 69 -2.20 9.53 -14.43
CA VAL A 69 -2.20 10.07 -13.07
C VAL A 69 -1.31 9.23 -12.16
N VAL A 70 -1.42 7.90 -12.23
CA VAL A 70 -0.58 6.98 -11.44
C VAL A 70 0.89 7.14 -11.78
N GLU A 71 1.24 7.16 -13.06
CA GLU A 71 2.61 7.36 -13.54
C GLU A 71 3.24 8.64 -12.96
N LEU A 72 2.52 9.76 -13.03
CA LEU A 72 2.99 11.03 -12.50
C LEU A 72 3.15 10.99 -10.97
N LEU A 73 2.23 10.35 -10.24
CA LEU A 73 2.30 10.23 -8.78
C LEU A 73 3.46 9.34 -8.34
N CYS A 74 3.71 8.23 -9.05
CA CYS A 74 4.86 7.36 -8.83
C CYS A 74 6.20 7.99 -9.25
N SER A 75 6.15 9.13 -9.96
CA SER A 75 7.32 9.94 -10.35
C SER A 75 7.51 11.16 -9.44
N GLY A 76 7.00 11.13 -8.20
CA GLY A 76 7.16 12.21 -7.22
C GLY A 76 6.37 13.50 -7.49
N VAL A 77 5.46 13.51 -8.48
CA VAL A 77 4.72 14.74 -8.84
C VAL A 77 3.58 14.99 -7.85
N SER A 78 3.56 16.17 -7.21
CA SER A 78 2.50 16.53 -6.26
C SER A 78 1.10 16.48 -6.90
N LEU A 79 0.07 16.13 -6.12
CA LEU A 79 -1.34 16.09 -6.55
C LEU A 79 -1.80 17.37 -7.28
N ARG A 80 -1.29 18.54 -6.87
CA ARG A 80 -1.59 19.83 -7.51
C ARG A 80 -0.94 19.93 -8.89
N ARG A 81 0.32 19.52 -9.02
CA ARG A 81 1.04 19.54 -10.29
C ARG A 81 0.47 18.51 -11.26
N VAL A 82 0.09 17.33 -10.79
CA VAL A 82 -0.64 16.33 -11.60
C VAL A 82 -1.92 16.93 -12.17
N ALA A 83 -2.73 17.62 -11.36
CA ALA A 83 -3.95 18.27 -11.83
C ALA A 83 -3.69 19.28 -12.96
N MET A 84 -2.63 20.08 -12.85
CA MET A 84 -2.22 21.03 -13.89
C MET A 84 -1.75 20.32 -15.18
N LEU A 85 -0.87 19.33 -15.06
CA LEU A 85 -0.31 18.59 -16.21
C LEU A 85 -1.38 17.80 -16.97
N THR A 86 -2.34 17.24 -16.24
CA THR A 86 -3.42 16.41 -16.81
C THR A 86 -4.68 17.21 -17.18
N LYS A 87 -4.71 18.51 -16.87
CA LYS A 87 -5.91 19.38 -17.00
C LYS A 87 -7.14 18.77 -16.33
N LEU A 88 -6.94 18.14 -15.17
CA LEU A 88 -7.99 17.55 -14.35
C LEU A 88 -8.30 18.44 -13.16
N ASN A 89 -9.54 18.35 -12.65
CA ASN A 89 -9.83 18.90 -11.34
C ASN A 89 -9.02 18.14 -10.28
N ARG A 90 -8.44 18.85 -9.31
CA ARG A 90 -7.69 18.26 -8.20
C ARG A 90 -8.48 17.19 -7.44
N LYS A 91 -9.80 17.36 -7.27
CA LYS A 91 -10.67 16.34 -6.65
C LYS A 91 -10.71 15.04 -7.48
N THR A 92 -10.64 15.13 -8.80
CA THR A 92 -10.57 13.96 -9.69
C THR A 92 -9.24 13.23 -9.51
N VAL A 93 -8.12 13.96 -9.47
CA VAL A 93 -6.80 13.35 -9.21
C VAL A 93 -6.78 12.62 -7.86
N VAL A 94 -7.33 13.23 -6.80
CA VAL A 94 -7.43 12.58 -5.48
C VAL A 94 -8.27 11.30 -5.52
N ARG A 95 -9.42 11.31 -6.22
CA ARG A 95 -10.26 10.11 -6.36
C ARG A 95 -9.56 8.98 -7.13
N ILE A 96 -8.83 9.33 -8.19
CA ILE A 96 -8.01 8.35 -8.92
C ILE A 96 -6.94 7.79 -7.99
N PHE A 97 -6.18 8.64 -7.29
CA PHE A 97 -5.17 8.21 -6.34
C PHE A 97 -5.71 7.22 -5.31
N LEU A 98 -6.86 7.50 -4.69
CA LEU A 98 -7.46 6.62 -3.69
C LEU A 98 -7.90 5.26 -4.26
N ILE A 99 -8.49 5.25 -5.47
CA ILE A 99 -8.94 3.99 -6.10
C ILE A 99 -7.73 3.16 -6.53
N GLU A 100 -6.76 3.79 -7.18
CA GLU A 100 -5.58 3.11 -7.70
C GLU A 100 -4.64 2.66 -6.57
N SER A 101 -4.58 3.38 -5.45
CA SER A 101 -3.82 2.92 -4.27
C SER A 101 -4.43 1.67 -3.63
N MET A 102 -5.77 1.58 -3.55
CA MET A 102 -6.43 0.35 -3.10
C MET A 102 -6.17 -0.83 -4.04
N ARG A 103 -6.16 -0.58 -5.36
CA ARG A 103 -5.82 -1.61 -6.35
C ARG A 103 -4.36 -2.04 -6.23
N ALA A 104 -3.44 -1.09 -6.08
CA ALA A 104 -2.03 -1.36 -5.88
C ALA A 104 -1.81 -2.18 -4.61
N GLU A 105 -2.46 -1.83 -3.49
CA GLU A 105 -2.40 -2.59 -2.24
C GLU A 105 -2.92 -4.03 -2.41
N PHE A 106 -4.04 -4.22 -3.12
CA PHE A 106 -4.59 -5.55 -3.38
C PHE A 106 -3.65 -6.39 -4.27
N ALA A 107 -3.16 -5.81 -5.37
CA ALA A 107 -2.22 -6.48 -6.26
C ALA A 107 -0.91 -6.84 -5.55
N TYR A 108 -0.37 -5.90 -4.77
CA TYR A 108 0.82 -6.07 -3.93
C TYR A 108 0.65 -7.24 -2.94
N ARG A 109 -0.48 -7.30 -2.23
CA ARG A 109 -0.76 -8.36 -1.26
C ARG A 109 -0.88 -9.72 -1.92
N ASN A 110 -1.62 -9.82 -3.02
CA ASN A 110 -1.78 -11.09 -3.73
C ASN A 110 -0.45 -11.58 -4.29
N ALA A 111 0.33 -10.68 -4.92
CA ALA A 111 1.66 -11.04 -5.40
C ALA A 111 2.56 -11.57 -4.27
N ASN A 112 2.48 -11.00 -3.06
CA ASN A 112 3.24 -11.53 -1.91
C ASN A 112 2.73 -12.88 -1.39
N LEU A 113 1.44 -13.19 -1.55
CA LEU A 113 0.86 -14.49 -1.19
C LEU A 113 1.22 -15.58 -2.22
N ASP A 114 1.33 -15.20 -3.50
CA ASP A 114 1.66 -16.12 -4.60
C ASP A 114 3.16 -16.47 -4.63
N MET A 115 3.99 -15.66 -3.99
CA MET A 115 5.44 -15.85 -3.91
C MET A 115 5.83 -16.76 -2.74
N ALA A 116 7.00 -17.41 -2.86
CA ALA A 116 7.55 -18.21 -1.78
C ALA A 116 7.70 -17.40 -0.48
N LYS A 117 7.56 -18.06 0.67
CA LYS A 117 7.76 -17.41 1.97
C LYS A 117 9.22 -17.00 2.15
N ALA A 118 9.45 -15.82 2.70
CA ALA A 118 10.79 -15.30 2.94
C ALA A 118 11.50 -16.08 4.06
N ASP A 119 12.73 -16.51 3.77
CA ASP A 119 13.60 -17.23 4.71
C ASP A 119 14.44 -16.28 5.57
N THR A 120 14.81 -15.12 5.04
CA THR A 120 15.48 -14.05 5.76
C THR A 120 14.80 -12.71 5.50
N ILE A 121 14.47 -11.98 6.57
CA ILE A 121 13.75 -10.71 6.54
C ILE A 121 14.58 -9.64 7.22
N GLU A 122 14.62 -8.45 6.64
CA GLU A 122 15.16 -7.25 7.26
C GLU A 122 14.01 -6.29 7.57
N PHE A 123 13.99 -5.69 8.77
CA PHE A 123 13.03 -4.63 9.10
C PHE A 123 13.63 -3.51 9.96
N ASP A 124 13.12 -2.30 9.78
CA ASP A 124 13.45 -1.12 10.59
C ASP A 124 12.41 0.00 10.36
N ASP A 125 12.53 1.08 11.14
CA ASP A 125 11.73 2.29 11.06
C ASP A 125 12.47 3.38 10.27
N MET A 126 11.90 3.84 9.15
CA MET A 126 12.34 5.05 8.45
C MET A 126 11.56 6.28 8.95
N GLU A 127 12.26 7.30 9.45
CA GLU A 127 11.61 8.54 9.92
C GLU A 127 11.31 9.52 8.78
N THR A 128 10.08 10.04 8.77
CA THR A 128 9.62 11.13 7.90
C THR A 128 8.67 12.07 8.66
N PHE A 129 7.91 12.90 7.97
CA PHE A 129 6.94 13.80 8.57
C PHE A 129 5.72 14.02 7.67
N GLU A 130 4.59 14.43 8.27
CA GLU A 130 3.37 14.72 7.51
C GLU A 130 3.53 15.93 6.58
N HIS A 131 3.69 17.12 7.17
CA HIS A 131 3.94 18.37 6.46
C HIS A 131 4.95 19.27 7.19
N THR A 132 5.41 18.84 8.36
CA THR A 132 6.35 19.57 9.22
C THR A 132 7.10 18.61 10.10
N LYS A 133 8.39 18.85 10.36
CA LYS A 133 9.22 18.06 11.29
C LYS A 133 8.68 18.03 12.73
N CYS A 134 7.74 18.92 13.07
CA CYS A 134 7.03 18.89 14.36
C CYS A 134 5.93 17.82 14.43
N LYS A 135 5.56 17.21 13.30
CA LYS A 135 4.63 16.09 13.19
C LYS A 135 5.33 14.90 12.51
N PRO A 136 6.34 14.31 13.20
CA PRO A 136 7.08 13.21 12.61
C PRO A 136 6.20 11.96 12.48
N LEU A 137 6.60 11.11 11.54
CA LEU A 137 6.02 9.81 11.25
C LEU A 137 7.14 8.78 11.22
N SER A 138 6.82 7.57 11.66
CA SER A 138 7.64 6.37 11.45
C SER A 138 7.03 5.55 10.33
N ILE A 139 7.85 5.09 9.40
CA ILE A 139 7.48 4.10 8.39
C ILE A 139 8.23 2.82 8.73
N THR A 140 7.54 1.88 9.38
CA THR A 140 8.10 0.54 9.60
C THR A 140 8.05 -0.22 8.28
N LEU A 141 9.21 -0.63 7.78
CA LEU A 141 9.37 -1.37 6.55
C LEU A 141 9.93 -2.76 6.84
N ALA A 142 9.38 -3.79 6.21
CA ALA A 142 9.94 -5.15 6.21
C ALA A 142 10.16 -5.62 4.77
N VAL A 143 11.35 -6.12 4.48
CA VAL A 143 11.75 -6.61 3.16
C VAL A 143 12.42 -7.97 3.25
N GLU A 144 12.36 -8.74 2.18
CA GLU A 144 13.15 -9.96 2.02
C GLU A 144 14.61 -9.62 1.71
N HIS A 145 15.53 -10.28 2.41
CA HIS A 145 16.97 -10.13 2.22
C HIS A 145 17.39 -10.55 0.81
N GLY A 146 18.25 -9.77 0.16
CA GLY A 146 18.79 -10.05 -1.17
C GLY A 146 17.87 -9.64 -2.33
N THR A 147 16.60 -10.06 -2.31
CA THR A 147 15.64 -9.74 -3.39
C THR A 147 15.08 -8.32 -3.28
N ARG A 148 15.07 -7.75 -2.06
CA ARG A 148 14.39 -6.48 -1.72
C ARG A 148 12.88 -6.51 -1.97
N ARG A 149 12.27 -7.70 -2.08
CA ARG A 149 10.82 -7.83 -2.13
C ARG A 149 10.23 -7.22 -0.87
N ILE A 150 9.36 -6.23 -1.03
CA ILE A 150 8.70 -5.56 0.09
C ILE A 150 7.64 -6.53 0.63
N LEU A 151 7.76 -6.90 1.91
CA LEU A 151 6.82 -7.79 2.59
C LEU A 151 5.71 -7.00 3.28
N GLY A 152 6.06 -5.83 3.84
CA GLY A 152 5.05 -4.91 4.33
C GLY A 152 5.59 -3.53 4.67
N VAL A 153 4.66 -2.57 4.68
CA VAL A 153 4.89 -1.17 5.07
C VAL A 153 3.78 -0.77 6.04
N GLU A 154 4.14 -0.08 7.13
CA GLU A 154 3.18 0.48 8.06
C GLU A 154 3.63 1.86 8.56
N VAL A 155 2.74 2.84 8.47
CA VAL A 155 3.00 4.21 8.94
C VAL A 155 2.43 4.40 10.34
N SER A 156 3.15 5.10 11.21
CA SER A 156 2.68 5.48 12.54
C SER A 156 3.05 6.91 12.92
N ALA A 157 2.18 7.54 13.71
CA ALA A 157 2.51 8.79 14.36
C ALA A 157 3.58 8.58 15.45
N MET A 158 4.45 9.57 15.58
CA MET A 158 5.39 9.67 16.71
C MET A 158 5.44 11.11 17.24
N ALA A 159 5.93 11.24 18.47
CA ALA A 159 6.17 12.53 19.10
C ALA A 159 7.50 13.13 18.58
N ALA A 160 7.51 14.45 18.39
CA ALA A 160 8.76 15.16 18.10
C ALA A 160 9.74 15.06 19.27
N ASN A 161 11.00 14.83 18.95
CA ASN A 161 12.10 14.68 19.91
C ASN A 161 13.07 15.88 19.83
N GLY A 162 14.06 15.88 20.74
CA GLY A 162 15.16 16.85 20.76
C GLY A 162 14.70 18.32 20.77
N LYS A 163 15.39 19.14 19.97
CA LYS A 163 15.17 20.61 19.90
C LYS A 163 13.77 21.01 19.46
N LEU A 164 13.06 20.15 18.73
CA LEU A 164 11.72 20.44 18.22
C LEU A 164 10.60 20.06 19.19
N ALA A 165 10.88 19.27 20.23
CA ALA A 165 9.86 18.73 21.12
C ALA A 165 9.02 19.81 21.81
N LYS A 166 9.66 20.86 22.36
CA LYS A 166 8.97 21.98 23.02
C LYS A 166 8.09 22.77 22.03
N LYS A 167 8.61 23.05 20.84
CA LYS A 167 7.89 23.77 19.78
C LYS A 167 6.69 22.97 19.27
N ALA A 168 6.87 21.67 19.04
CA ALA A 168 5.83 20.77 18.58
C ALA A 168 4.67 20.69 19.57
N ARG A 169 4.95 20.46 20.87
CA ARG A 169 3.92 20.43 21.92
C ARG A 169 3.16 21.74 22.04
N ARG A 170 3.85 22.88 21.93
CA ARG A 170 3.23 24.20 22.01
C ARG A 170 2.25 24.47 20.85
N ILE A 171 2.62 24.09 19.63
CA ILE A 171 1.84 24.43 18.42
C ILE A 171 0.76 23.38 18.12
N TYR A 172 1.10 22.10 18.26
CA TYR A 172 0.26 20.98 17.80
C TYR A 172 -0.26 20.09 18.93
N GLY A 173 0.11 20.37 20.19
CA GLY A 173 -0.23 19.53 21.33
C GLY A 173 0.63 18.26 21.44
N PRO A 174 0.40 17.46 22.50
CA PRO A 174 1.05 16.16 22.66
C PRO A 174 0.62 15.19 21.56
N ARG A 175 1.53 14.31 21.13
CA ARG A 175 1.25 13.22 20.17
C ARG A 175 1.61 11.89 20.79
N LYS A 176 0.76 10.88 20.59
CA LYS A 176 1.00 9.51 21.01
C LYS A 176 2.05 8.86 20.11
N ASP A 177 2.93 8.06 20.70
CA ASP A 177 3.82 7.17 19.94
C ASP A 177 3.08 5.89 19.57
N GLU A 178 2.86 5.68 18.28
CA GLU A 178 2.08 4.57 17.75
C GLU A 178 2.95 3.48 17.11
N ARG A 179 4.28 3.60 17.16
CA ARG A 179 5.22 2.69 16.48
C ARG A 179 5.04 1.24 16.91
N ARG A 180 4.87 0.99 18.21
CA ARG A 180 4.63 -0.36 18.73
C ARG A 180 3.35 -0.98 18.15
N ALA A 181 2.28 -0.19 18.02
CA ALA A 181 1.03 -0.66 17.46
C ALA A 181 1.17 -0.92 15.95
N ALA A 182 1.88 -0.05 15.23
CA ALA A 182 2.20 -0.25 13.81
C ALA A 182 3.03 -1.52 13.58
N ARG A 183 4.14 -1.72 14.31
CA ARG A 183 4.94 -2.96 14.22
C ARG A 183 4.10 -4.21 14.45
N LYS A 184 3.22 -4.20 15.46
CA LYS A 184 2.30 -5.32 15.71
C LYS A 184 1.38 -5.57 14.51
N ARG A 185 0.79 -4.53 13.90
CA ARG A 185 -0.07 -4.66 12.72
C ARG A 185 0.71 -5.14 11.50
N LEU A 186 1.93 -4.64 11.31
CA LEU A 186 2.81 -5.06 10.23
C LEU A 186 3.17 -6.54 10.35
N PHE A 187 3.65 -6.98 11.52
CA PHE A 187 4.06 -8.36 11.72
C PHE A 187 2.90 -9.33 11.57
N ALA A 188 1.73 -9.02 12.12
CA ALA A 188 0.52 -9.81 11.91
C ALA A 188 0.09 -9.89 10.43
N ARG A 189 0.37 -8.84 9.64
CA ARG A 189 0.04 -8.83 8.20
C ARG A 189 0.99 -9.71 7.39
N ILE A 190 2.28 -9.72 7.74
CA ILE A 190 3.31 -10.40 6.94
C ILE A 190 3.59 -11.84 7.41
N GLU A 191 3.05 -12.26 8.55
CA GLU A 191 3.27 -13.59 9.15
C GLU A 191 3.17 -14.74 8.13
N ASN A 192 2.14 -14.74 7.29
CA ASN A 192 1.93 -15.78 6.28
C ASN A 192 2.94 -15.76 5.13
N SER A 193 3.66 -14.65 4.97
CA SER A 193 4.73 -14.48 3.98
C SER A 193 6.12 -14.77 4.55
N VAL A 194 6.23 -15.11 5.85
CA VAL A 194 7.48 -15.45 6.54
C VAL A 194 7.56 -16.96 6.76
N LYS A 195 8.70 -17.57 6.45
CA LYS A 195 8.92 -19.00 6.67
C LYS A 195 9.07 -19.28 8.18
N GLN A 196 8.59 -20.44 8.62
CA GLN A 196 8.84 -20.88 10.00
C GLN A 196 10.34 -21.08 10.22
N GLY A 197 10.87 -20.58 11.34
CA GLY A 197 12.31 -20.64 11.63
C GLY A 197 13.16 -19.69 10.80
N ALA A 198 12.55 -18.70 10.13
CA ALA A 198 13.26 -17.67 9.37
C ALA A 198 14.24 -16.87 10.25
N THR A 199 15.20 -16.22 9.59
CA THR A 199 16.08 -15.23 10.22
C THR A 199 15.50 -13.83 10.07
N ILE A 200 15.24 -13.17 11.18
CA ILE A 200 14.79 -11.78 11.25
C ILE A 200 16.00 -10.91 11.58
N LYS A 201 16.29 -9.91 10.75
CA LYS A 201 17.37 -8.95 10.91
C LYS A 201 16.79 -7.56 11.20
N SER A 202 17.37 -6.86 12.16
CA SER A 202 16.99 -5.47 12.46
C SER A 202 18.18 -4.67 13.01
N ASP A 203 17.94 -3.39 13.27
CA ASP A 203 18.86 -2.60 14.09
C ASP A 203 18.81 -3.04 15.58
N GLN A 204 19.56 -2.32 16.43
CA GLN A 204 19.63 -2.58 17.87
C GLN A 204 18.58 -1.81 18.70
N ASN A 205 17.44 -1.43 18.11
CA ASN A 205 16.37 -0.77 18.85
C ASN A 205 15.89 -1.66 20.02
N PRO A 206 15.88 -1.15 21.26
CA PRO A 206 15.58 -1.94 22.45
C PRO A 206 14.15 -2.50 22.48
N HIS A 207 13.23 -1.94 21.69
CA HIS A 207 11.85 -2.43 21.62
C HIS A 207 11.68 -3.65 20.71
N TYR A 208 12.57 -3.86 19.75
CA TYR A 208 12.42 -4.89 18.72
C TYR A 208 12.47 -6.33 19.26
N PRO A 209 13.39 -6.72 20.18
CA PRO A 209 13.48 -8.10 20.64
C PRO A 209 12.16 -8.67 21.16
N ARG A 210 11.44 -7.88 21.95
CA ARG A 210 10.14 -8.28 22.50
C ARG A 210 9.07 -8.40 21.43
N ASP A 211 9.03 -7.45 20.48
CA ASP A 211 8.02 -7.41 19.43
C ASP A 211 8.24 -8.57 18.43
N VAL A 212 9.50 -8.86 18.07
CA VAL A 212 9.89 -9.97 17.18
C VAL A 212 9.59 -11.32 17.84
N ALA A 213 10.05 -11.55 19.08
CA ALA A 213 9.82 -12.81 19.78
C ALA A 213 8.33 -13.15 19.92
N LYS A 214 7.47 -12.12 20.05
CA LYS A 214 6.02 -12.29 20.13
C LYS A 214 5.39 -12.63 18.78
N ALA A 215 5.87 -12.02 17.69
CA ALA A 215 5.23 -12.15 16.38
C ALA A 215 5.78 -13.30 15.54
N PHE A 216 7.04 -13.70 15.74
CA PHE A 216 7.72 -14.74 14.99
C PHE A 216 8.36 -15.76 15.94
N PRO A 217 7.55 -16.52 16.70
CA PRO A 217 8.08 -17.52 17.62
C PRO A 217 8.91 -18.56 16.86
N GLY A 218 10.08 -18.92 17.42
CA GLY A 218 11.00 -19.89 16.82
C GLY A 218 11.87 -19.34 15.67
N CYS A 219 11.73 -18.08 15.29
CA CYS A 219 12.62 -17.42 14.34
C CYS A 219 13.86 -16.86 15.04
N ALA A 220 15.02 -16.88 14.37
CA ALA A 220 16.24 -16.26 14.87
C ALA A 220 16.16 -14.74 14.72
N HIS A 221 16.58 -13.97 15.74
CA HIS A 221 16.62 -12.50 15.68
C HIS A 221 18.06 -11.97 15.74
N GLU A 222 18.60 -11.60 14.58
CA GLU A 222 19.90 -10.96 14.43
C GLU A 222 19.77 -9.44 14.52
N ARG A 223 20.60 -8.81 15.36
CA ARG A 223 20.55 -7.35 15.60
C ARG A 223 21.88 -6.71 15.28
N HIS A 224 21.86 -5.74 14.38
CA HIS A 224 23.06 -5.07 13.89
C HIS A 224 23.14 -3.64 14.41
N LYS A 225 24.32 -3.23 14.87
CA LYS A 225 24.54 -1.86 15.33
C LYS A 225 24.44 -0.90 14.15
N GLY A 226 23.55 0.09 14.27
CA GLY A 226 23.40 1.16 13.27
C GLY A 226 24.73 1.84 12.94
N LYS A 227 24.95 2.10 11.66
CA LYS A 227 26.13 2.81 11.13
C LYS A 227 25.72 4.15 10.55
N ARG A 228 26.70 5.03 10.32
CA ARG A 228 26.44 6.35 9.76
C ARG A 228 26.03 6.23 8.29
N GLY A 229 24.92 6.89 7.94
CA GLY A 229 24.46 7.03 6.56
C GLY A 229 25.38 7.88 5.69
N SER A 230 25.36 7.60 4.40
CA SER A 230 26.01 8.36 3.33
C SER A 230 25.06 9.44 2.79
N LEU A 231 25.59 10.61 2.42
CA LEU A 231 24.79 11.67 1.82
C LEU A 231 24.26 11.27 0.44
N GLY A 232 25.09 10.61 -0.38
CA GLY A 232 24.70 10.14 -1.71
C GLY A 232 23.60 9.06 -1.72
N GLY A 233 23.40 8.35 -0.61
CA GLY A 233 22.35 7.35 -0.46
C GLY A 233 21.15 7.82 0.36
N GLN A 234 20.79 9.10 0.26
CA GLN A 234 19.65 9.72 0.96
C GLN A 234 19.72 9.64 2.51
N GLY A 235 20.92 9.41 3.07
CA GLY A 235 21.12 9.16 4.49
C GLY A 235 20.81 7.73 4.94
N GLU A 236 20.26 6.89 4.06
CA GLU A 236 19.86 5.52 4.39
C GLU A 236 20.99 4.51 4.15
N ILE A 237 21.66 4.59 2.98
CA ILE A 237 22.78 3.70 2.64
C ILE A 237 23.98 4.02 3.53
N LYS A 238 24.53 3.01 4.21
CA LYS A 238 25.61 3.21 5.19
C LYS A 238 26.98 3.42 4.52
N LYS A 239 27.87 4.19 5.18
CA LYS A 239 29.24 4.47 4.69
C LYS A 239 30.24 3.31 4.83
N VAL A 240 29.75 2.10 5.12
CA VAL A 240 30.60 0.92 5.35
C VAL A 240 30.64 0.05 4.11
N LYS A 241 31.71 -0.74 3.94
CA LYS A 241 31.87 -1.65 2.79
C LYS A 241 30.78 -2.72 2.73
N PHE A 242 30.36 -3.23 3.90
CA PHE A 242 29.31 -4.24 4.02
C PHE A 242 28.26 -3.79 5.03
N ASP A 243 27.02 -3.76 4.59
CA ASP A 243 25.85 -3.41 5.41
C ASP A 243 24.94 -4.65 5.54
N PRO A 244 24.84 -5.26 6.75
CA PRO A 244 23.99 -6.41 6.97
C PRO A 244 22.49 -6.15 6.72
N LEU A 245 22.08 -4.87 6.70
CA LEU A 245 20.72 -4.41 6.43
C LEU A 245 20.63 -3.67 5.08
N PHE A 246 21.51 -4.00 4.13
CA PHE A 246 21.59 -3.29 2.85
C PHE A 246 20.28 -3.36 2.07
N SER A 247 19.60 -4.52 2.06
CA SER A 247 18.36 -4.71 1.30
C SER A 247 17.30 -3.72 1.76
N LEU A 248 17.18 -3.55 3.06
CA LEU A 248 16.27 -2.61 3.70
C LEU A 248 16.72 -1.16 3.50
N ASN A 249 17.95 -0.81 3.84
CA ASN A 249 18.45 0.56 3.76
C ASN A 249 18.40 1.09 2.32
N HIS A 250 18.71 0.25 1.33
CA HIS A 250 18.55 0.59 -0.08
C HIS A 250 17.07 0.79 -0.43
N THR A 251 16.17 -0.05 0.06
CA THR A 251 14.72 0.12 -0.19
C THR A 251 14.18 1.41 0.44
N CYS A 252 14.62 1.77 1.65
CA CYS A 252 14.33 3.07 2.28
C CYS A 252 14.84 4.24 1.42
N ALA A 253 16.05 4.14 0.86
CA ALA A 253 16.58 5.17 -0.04
C ALA A 253 15.70 5.35 -1.29
N MET A 254 15.22 4.25 -1.88
CA MET A 254 14.31 4.27 -3.03
C MET A 254 12.97 4.92 -2.69
N PHE A 255 12.42 4.65 -1.50
CA PHE A 255 11.18 5.30 -1.03
C PHE A 255 11.31 6.81 -0.85
N ARG A 256 12.52 7.32 -0.63
CA ARG A 256 12.78 8.77 -0.53
C ARG A 256 13.03 9.43 -1.88
N ALA A 257 13.56 8.67 -2.84
CA ALA A 257 14.01 9.20 -4.13
C ALA A 257 12.93 9.20 -5.22
N ASN A 258 11.96 8.29 -5.12
CA ASN A 258 10.79 8.19 -6.02
C ASN A 258 9.58 8.93 -5.45
#